data_AF-A0A538NWZ6-F1
#
_entry.id   AF-A0A538NWZ6-F1
#
_cell.length_a   1.000
_cell.length_b   1.000
_cell.length_c   1.000
_cell.angle_alpha   90.00
_cell.angle_beta   90.00
_cell.angle_gamma   90.00
#
_symmetry.space_group_name_H-M   'P 1'
#
loop_
_entity.id
_entity.type
_entity.pdbx_description
1 polymer ?
#
loop_
_entity_poly.entity_id
_entity_poly.type
_entity_poly.pdbx_seq_one_letter_code
_entity_poly.pdbx_strand_id
1 'polypeptide(L)' 'MTSVSQTRVWNVVIDVVAQSGHYKPNAQSLQNDFIAEGEQHYWVHVAIDRFTGQVLDKQIEVVNE' A
#
# COMPACT_ATOMS: atom_id res chain seq x y z
N MET A 1 15.34 8.09 14.82
CA MET A 1 16.10 6.86 15.16
C MET A 1 16.63 6.27 13.87
N THR A 2 17.94 6.14 13.72
CA THR A 2 18.61 5.76 12.48
C THR A 2 18.53 4.24 12.25
N SER A 3 17.62 3.79 11.38
CA SER A 3 17.47 2.38 10.96
C SER A 3 18.54 1.91 9.95
N VAL A 4 19.60 2.70 9.74
CA VAL A 4 20.57 2.51 8.65
C VAL A 4 21.63 1.44 8.96
N SER A 5 21.57 0.76 10.11
CA SER A 5 22.60 -0.19 10.56
C SER A 5 22.16 -1.66 10.62
N GLN A 6 20.92 -1.99 10.29
CA GLN A 6 20.48 -3.39 10.38
C GLN A 6 20.87 -4.15 9.11
N THR A 7 22.03 -4.82 9.18
CA THR A 7 22.40 -5.83 8.17
C THR A 7 21.24 -6.84 8.05
N ARG A 8 20.83 -7.15 6.81
CA ARG A 8 19.75 -8.10 6.43
C ARG A 8 18.30 -7.58 6.38
N VAL A 9 18.06 -6.28 6.53
CA VAL A 9 16.71 -5.71 6.38
C VAL A 9 16.60 -4.89 5.10
N TRP A 10 15.50 -5.08 4.37
CA TRP A 10 15.04 -4.14 3.33
C TRP A 10 14.01 -3.20 3.92
N ASN A 11 14.26 -1.89 3.83
CA ASN A 11 13.27 -0.87 4.14
C ASN A 11 12.63 -0.41 2.83
N VAL A 12 11.33 -0.63 2.69
CA VAL A 12 10.56 -0.32 1.48
C VAL A 12 9.44 0.64 1.85
N VAL A 13 9.19 1.60 0.97
CA VAL A 13 7.96 2.42 0.99
C VAL A 13 7.11 2.00 -0.19
N ILE A 14 5.85 1.66 0.09
CA ILE A 14 4.85 1.33 -0.93
C ILE A 14 3.83 2.46 -0.94
N ASP A 15 3.63 3.03 -2.11
CA ASP A 15 2.55 3.97 -2.37
C ASP A 15 1.28 3.19 -2.70
N VAL A 16 0.23 3.38 -1.91
CA VAL A 16 -1.04 2.66 -2.03
C VAL A 16 -2.16 3.65 -2.28
N VAL A 17 -2.80 3.52 -3.44
CA VAL A 17 -4.01 4.25 -3.81
C VAL A 17 -5.21 3.34 -3.61
N ALA A 18 -6.01 3.61 -2.58
CA ALA A 18 -7.23 2.86 -2.30
C ALA A 18 -8.43 3.62 -2.86
N GLN A 19 -9.21 2.96 -3.72
CA GLN A 19 -10.41 3.55 -4.31
C GLN A 19 -11.67 2.90 -3.73
N SER A 20 -12.64 3.74 -3.34
CA SER A 20 -13.99 3.34 -2.94
C SER A 20 -14.99 3.77 -4.00
N GLY A 21 -15.99 2.94 -4.28
CA GLY A 21 -16.99 3.21 -5.31
C GLY A 21 -17.89 2.02 -5.57
N HIS A 22 -18.51 1.97 -6.74
CA HIS A 22 -19.49 0.93 -7.08
C HIS A 22 -19.39 0.50 -8.55
N TYR A 23 -19.99 -0.63 -8.87
CA TYR A 23 -20.09 -1.12 -10.26
C TYR A 23 -21.31 -0.53 -10.97
N LYS A 24 -21.16 -0.24 -12.26
CA LYS A 24 -22.30 0.06 -13.14
C LYS A 24 -23.31 -1.10 -13.14
N PRO A 25 -24.61 -0.81 -13.40
CA PRO A 25 -25.57 -1.86 -13.70
C PRO A 25 -25.07 -2.77 -14.84
N ASN A 26 -25.19 -4.09 -14.66
CA ASN A 26 -24.75 -5.12 -15.62
C ASN A 26 -23.23 -5.19 -15.89
N ALA A 27 -22.39 -4.72 -14.95
CA ALA A 27 -20.93 -4.80 -15.04
C ALA A 27 -20.41 -6.20 -15.45
N GLN A 28 -19.43 -6.23 -16.34
CA GLN A 28 -18.75 -7.44 -16.82
C GLN A 28 -17.28 -7.47 -16.39
N SER A 29 -16.71 -6.34 -15.95
CA SER A 29 -15.30 -6.23 -15.61
C SER A 29 -14.99 -5.14 -14.59
N LEU A 30 -13.95 -5.36 -13.78
CA LEU A 30 -13.41 -4.33 -12.87
C LEU A 30 -12.87 -3.11 -13.65
N GLN A 31 -12.11 -3.36 -14.72
CA GLN A 31 -11.34 -2.31 -15.39
C GLN A 31 -12.20 -1.23 -16.06
N ASN A 32 -13.38 -1.59 -16.58
CA ASN A 32 -14.22 -0.66 -17.35
C ASN A 32 -15.54 -0.28 -16.65
N ASP A 33 -15.97 -1.06 -15.66
CA ASP A 33 -17.31 -0.94 -15.07
C ASP A 33 -17.32 -0.52 -13.61
N PHE A 34 -16.17 -0.51 -12.93
CA PHE A 34 -16.06 0.09 -11.60
C PHE A 34 -15.95 1.62 -11.72
N ILE A 35 -16.81 2.33 -11.00
CA ILE A 35 -16.81 3.78 -10.88
C ILE A 35 -16.26 4.12 -9.50
N ALA A 36 -15.07 4.74 -9.46
CA ALA A 36 -14.50 5.27 -8.23
C ALA A 36 -15.20 6.58 -7.85
N GLU A 37 -15.60 6.69 -6.58
CA GLU A 37 -16.27 7.86 -6.00
C GLU A 37 -15.43 8.52 -4.90
N GLY A 38 -14.45 7.79 -4.37
CA GLY A 38 -13.49 8.28 -3.40
C GLY A 38 -12.14 7.60 -3.58
N GLU A 39 -11.10 8.32 -3.22
CA GLU A 39 -9.72 7.85 -3.26
C GLU A 39 -9.02 8.25 -1.97
N GLN A 40 -8.23 7.35 -1.40
CA GLN A 40 -7.38 7.60 -0.25
C GLN A 40 -5.98 7.05 -0.51
N HIS A 41 -4.99 7.90 -0.29
CA HIS A 41 -3.58 7.56 -0.46
C HIS A 41 -2.97 7.18 0.88
N TYR A 42 -2.14 6.15 0.86
CA TYR A 42 -1.38 5.68 2.01
C TYR A 42 0.07 5.43 1.63
N TRP A 43 0.98 5.83 2.50
CA TRP A 43 2.36 5.36 2.45
C TRP A 43 2.54 4.24 3.47
N VAL A 44 2.95 3.07 2.96
CA VAL A 44 3.21 1.90 3.79
C VAL A 44 4.71 1.70 3.87
N HIS A 45 5.28 1.93 5.05
CA HIS A 45 6.67 1.66 5.36
C HIS A 45 6.77 0.24 5.89
N VAL A 46 7.56 -0.61 5.22
CA VAL A 46 7.75 -2.01 5.59
C VAL A 46 9.23 -2.31 5.76
N ALA A 47 9.58 -2.94 6.88
CA ALA A 47 10.88 -3.54 7.10
C ALA A 47 10.78 -5.05 6.89
N ILE A 48 11.55 -5.60 5.95
CA ILE A 48 11.48 -7.01 5.55
C ILE A 48 12.82 -7.68 5.81
N ASP A 49 12.82 -8.84 6.46
CA ASP A 49 13.99 -9.71 6.51
C ASP A 49 14.29 -10.26 5.12
N ARG A 50 15.47 -9.93 4.58
CA ARG A 50 15.81 -10.21 3.17
C ARG A 50 15.91 -11.72 2.85
N PHE A 51 16.22 -12.57 3.84
CA PHE A 51 16.43 -14.00 3.61
C PHE A 51 15.15 -14.82 3.74
N THR A 52 14.31 -14.45 4.69
CA THR A 52 13.09 -15.19 5.02
C THR A 52 11.84 -14.57 4.38
N GLY A 53 11.90 -13.29 3.99
CA GLY A 53 10.75 -12.53 3.49
C GLY A 53 9.77 -12.13 4.60
N GLN A 54 10.09 -12.34 5.87
CA GLN A 54 9.23 -11.96 6.98
C GLN A 54 9.16 -10.44 7.12
N VAL A 55 7.94 -9.92 7.33
CA VAL A 55 7.73 -8.52 7.70
C VAL A 55 8.10 -8.35 9.17
N LEU A 56 9.18 -7.62 9.42
CA LEU A 56 9.69 -7.33 10.75
C LEU A 56 8.97 -6.14 11.40
N ASP A 57 8.61 -5.15 10.58
CA ASP A 57 7.88 -3.97 11.01
C ASP A 57 7.03 -3.39 9.87
N LYS A 58 5.95 -2.71 10.25
CA LYS A 58 5.02 -2.06 9.33
C LYS A 58 4.41 -0.82 9.96
N GLN A 59 4.56 0.31 9.29
CA GLN A 59 3.89 1.58 9.60
C GLN A 59 3.07 2.03 8.39
N ILE A 60 1.85 2.50 8.64
CA ILE A 60 0.93 3.00 7.61
C ILE A 60 0.63 4.45 7.92
N GLU A 61 0.83 5.32 6.94
CA GLU A 61 0.57 6.74 7.02
C GLU A 61 -0.54 7.10 6.03
N VAL A 62 -1.51 7.89 6.50
CA VAL A 62 -2.55 8.49 5.64
C VAL A 62 -1.94 9.73 5.01
N VAL A 63 -1.93 9.80 3.68
CA VAL A 63 -1.46 10.99 2.97
C VAL A 63 -2.60 12.02 2.99
N ASN A 64 -2.34 13.17 3.60
CA ASN A 64 -3.21 14.34 3.58
C ASN A 64 -2.51 15.42 2.75
N GLU A 65 -3.22 16.04 1.80
CA GLU A 65 -2.77 17.25 1.09
C GLU A 65 -2.92 18.52 1.95
#